data_AF-A0A962BDN9-F1
#
_entry.id   AF-A0A962BDN9-F1
#
_cell.length_a   1.000
_cell.length_b   1.000
_cell.length_c   1.000
_cell.angle_alpha   90.00
_cell.angle_beta   90.00
_cell.angle_gamma   90.00
#
_symmetry.space_group_name_H-M   'P 1'
#
loop_
_entity.id
_entity.type
_entity.pdbx_description
1 polymer ?
#
loop_
_entity_poly.entity_id
_entity_poly.type
_entity_poly.pdbx_seq_one_letter_code
_entity_poly.pdbx_strand_id
1 'polypeptide(L)'
;VLPEQHFTQPPPRYSEASLVKKMEELGIGRPSTYASILQVLRDRNYVRMDKKRFIPEDRGRVVTTFLEQFFAKYVDYDFTANLEEELDAIAAGHVAWKEALRLFWVDFSKAVEDTKGLTITEVLDHLDKELGPHFFPPREDGKDPRQCPACGEGRLSLKLGKFGAFIGCSRYPDCRHTQKLEVRIEGEEDEDPTAAALANEPKILGTHPETGRTVSLRKGPYGPYVQIDLPPEHTDKKDKPKRQGLPKGVNAADVTLDVALGLLALPRDVGEHPETGKMIQAGIGRFGPYLKHDGVFSSLPKDDDLMTIGINRAVTVIAEAAEKKAARAASKGAKGDAKPPAKAQAKAKPKTKPKTKPKKPGAKKKKAS
;
A
#
# COMPACT_ATOMS: atom_id res chain seq x y z
N VAL A 1 -21.82 9.66 -48.27
CA VAL A 1 -20.89 9.90 -47.14
C VAL A 1 -21.73 10.41 -45.99
N LEU A 2 -21.86 9.64 -44.91
CA LEU A 2 -22.55 10.11 -43.71
C LEU A 2 -21.59 11.06 -42.97
N PRO A 3 -22.02 12.26 -42.58
CA PRO A 3 -21.16 13.18 -41.84
C PRO A 3 -20.97 12.65 -40.42
N GLU A 4 -19.76 12.20 -40.10
CA GLU A 4 -19.38 11.82 -38.74
C GLU A 4 -18.88 13.04 -37.96
N GLN A 5 -19.38 13.19 -36.72
CA GLN A 5 -18.96 14.23 -35.81
C GLN A 5 -17.69 13.79 -35.07
N HIS A 6 -16.64 14.61 -35.12
CA HIS A 6 -15.40 14.37 -34.37
C HIS A 6 -15.27 15.35 -33.20
N PHE A 7 -14.77 14.86 -32.07
CA PHE A 7 -14.42 15.67 -30.91
C PHE A 7 -12.90 15.74 -30.76
N THR A 8 -12.40 16.87 -30.27
CA THR A 8 -11.00 17.02 -29.92
C THR A 8 -10.66 16.12 -28.74
N GLN A 9 -9.65 15.28 -28.91
CA GLN A 9 -9.16 14.42 -27.84
C GLN A 9 -8.02 15.12 -27.08
N PRO A 10 -7.90 14.89 -25.76
CA PRO A 10 -6.77 15.40 -25.00
C PRO A 10 -5.46 14.77 -25.48
N PRO A 11 -4.31 15.41 -25.24
CA PRO A 11 -3.01 14.87 -25.57
C PRO A 11 -2.83 13.46 -24.96
N PRO A 12 -2.31 12.49 -25.73
CA PRO A 12 -2.11 11.14 -25.23
C PRO A 12 -1.02 11.13 -24.15
N ARG A 13 -1.27 10.38 -23.07
CA ARG A 13 -0.25 10.12 -22.05
C ARG A 13 0.97 9.43 -22.64
N TYR A 14 2.12 9.54 -21.98
CA TYR A 14 3.35 8.89 -22.45
C TYR A 14 3.29 7.37 -22.26
N SER A 15 3.74 6.62 -23.27
CA SER A 15 4.21 5.23 -23.12
C SER A 15 5.70 5.21 -22.78
N GLU A 16 6.26 4.04 -22.47
CA GLU A 16 7.72 3.88 -22.31
C GLU A 16 8.48 4.41 -23.53
N ALA A 17 8.08 4.01 -24.73
CA ALA A 17 8.75 4.43 -25.97
C ALA A 17 8.63 5.95 -26.21
N SER A 18 7.45 6.55 -26.01
CA SER A 18 7.29 7.98 -26.24
C SER A 18 7.96 8.83 -25.16
N LEU A 19 8.07 8.33 -23.93
CA LEU A 19 8.78 9.03 -22.86
C LEU A 19 10.29 9.00 -23.11
N VAL A 20 10.85 7.84 -23.49
CA VAL A 20 12.27 7.73 -23.88
C VAL A 20 12.59 8.65 -25.04
N LYS A 21 11.75 8.65 -26.08
CA LYS A 21 11.91 9.57 -27.21
C LYS A 21 11.90 11.03 -26.75
N LYS A 22 11.00 11.40 -25.83
CA LYS A 22 10.93 12.77 -25.33
C LYS A 22 12.16 13.15 -24.49
N MET A 23 12.67 12.21 -23.70
CA MET A 23 13.90 12.40 -22.92
C MET A 23 15.12 12.58 -23.83
N GLU A 24 15.23 11.78 -24.89
CA GLU A 24 16.26 11.89 -25.92
C GLU A 24 16.20 13.25 -26.64
N GLU A 25 15.01 13.70 -27.05
CA GLU A 25 14.79 15.02 -27.66
C GLU A 25 15.23 16.17 -26.74
N LEU A 26 15.09 16.01 -25.42
CA LEU A 26 15.47 17.02 -24.43
C LEU A 26 16.92 16.86 -23.95
N GLY A 27 17.69 15.90 -24.46
CA GLY A 27 19.07 15.63 -24.02
C GLY A 27 19.18 15.04 -22.60
N ILE A 28 18.06 14.59 -22.02
CA ILE A 28 17.99 14.07 -20.66
C ILE A 28 18.21 12.55 -20.67
N GLY A 29 19.22 12.08 -19.93
CA GLY A 29 19.56 10.66 -19.87
C GLY A 29 20.33 10.15 -21.09
N ARG A 30 20.69 8.87 -21.06
CA ARG A 30 21.53 8.17 -22.04
C ARG A 30 20.96 6.76 -22.28
N PRO A 31 21.35 6.06 -23.37
CA PRO A 31 20.88 4.69 -23.64
C PRO A 31 21.07 3.70 -22.47
N SER A 32 22.09 3.94 -21.63
CA SER A 32 22.36 3.17 -20.41
C SER A 32 21.44 3.49 -19.22
N THR A 33 20.75 4.63 -19.22
CA THR A 33 19.97 5.13 -18.08
C THR A 33 18.46 5.13 -18.32
N TYR A 34 17.97 5.10 -19.56
CA TYR A 34 16.53 5.13 -19.84
C TYR A 34 15.74 4.03 -19.11
N ALA A 35 16.17 2.78 -19.22
CA ALA A 35 15.48 1.66 -18.58
C ALA A 35 15.48 1.78 -17.04
N SER A 36 16.60 2.21 -16.45
CA SER A 36 16.71 2.35 -15.00
C SER A 36 15.90 3.53 -14.47
N ILE A 37 15.83 4.64 -15.20
CA ILE A 37 14.97 5.79 -14.85
C ILE A 37 13.50 5.36 -14.83
N LEU A 38 13.01 4.72 -15.89
CA LEU A 38 11.62 4.25 -15.96
C LEU A 38 11.30 3.22 -14.85
N GLN A 39 12.26 2.35 -14.54
CA GLN A 39 12.11 1.41 -13.44
C GLN A 39 12.01 2.12 -12.09
N VAL A 40 12.89 3.08 -11.80
CA VAL A 40 12.87 3.83 -10.52
C VAL A 40 11.57 4.62 -10.35
N LEU A 41 11.04 5.21 -11.43
CA LEU A 41 9.76 5.93 -11.38
C LEU A 41 8.60 5.02 -10.95
N ARG A 42 8.60 3.76 -11.40
CA ARG A 42 7.62 2.74 -11.00
C ARG A 42 7.87 2.19 -9.60
N ASP A 43 9.10 1.75 -9.32
CA ASP A 43 9.47 1.10 -8.05
C ASP A 43 9.24 2.03 -6.84
N ARG A 44 9.35 3.35 -7.05
CA ARG A 44 9.11 4.36 -6.01
C ARG A 44 7.67 4.86 -5.96
N ASN A 45 6.78 4.35 -6.81
CA ASN A 45 5.37 4.75 -6.93
C ASN A 45 5.25 6.27 -7.19
N TYR A 46 6.03 6.78 -8.15
CA TYR A 46 5.81 8.14 -8.69
C TYR A 46 4.87 8.10 -9.88
N VAL A 47 4.89 7.00 -10.62
CA VAL A 47 3.98 6.72 -11.72
C VAL A 47 3.51 5.28 -11.61
N ARG A 48 2.28 5.04 -12.06
CA ARG A 48 1.75 3.70 -12.35
C ARG A 48 1.58 3.52 -13.84
N MET A 49 1.47 2.26 -14.25
CA MET A 49 1.24 1.91 -15.64
C MET A 49 -0.18 1.40 -15.80
N ASP A 50 -0.97 2.08 -16.63
CA ASP A 50 -2.31 1.65 -17.02
C ASP A 50 -2.39 1.61 -18.54
N LYS A 51 -2.91 0.52 -19.11
CA LYS A 51 -3.01 0.31 -20.57
C LYS A 51 -1.74 0.70 -21.36
N LYS A 52 -0.55 0.38 -20.80
CA LYS A 52 0.79 0.73 -21.33
C LYS A 52 1.10 2.24 -21.41
N ARG A 53 0.41 3.04 -20.60
CA ARG A 53 0.61 4.49 -20.46
C ARG A 53 0.99 4.81 -19.02
N PHE A 54 1.89 5.77 -18.85
CA PHE A 54 2.24 6.28 -17.54
C PHE A 54 1.16 7.21 -17.02
N ILE A 55 0.74 6.96 -15.79
CA ILE A 55 -0.16 7.81 -15.03
C ILE A 55 0.61 8.31 -13.80
N PRO A 56 0.75 9.63 -13.62
CA PRO A 56 1.40 10.18 -12.43
C PRO A 56 0.56 9.89 -11.19
N GLU A 57 1.20 9.34 -10.16
CA GLU A 57 0.60 9.16 -8.84
C GLU A 57 0.70 10.43 -8.00
N ASP A 58 -0.13 10.53 -6.97
CA ASP A 58 -0.19 11.68 -6.08
C ASP A 58 1.13 11.92 -5.35
N ARG A 59 1.87 10.85 -5.03
CA ARG A 59 3.23 10.95 -4.49
C ARG A 59 4.19 11.60 -5.49
N GLY A 60 4.10 11.23 -6.77
CA GLY A 60 4.88 11.85 -7.84
C GLY A 60 4.59 13.34 -7.93
N ARG A 61 3.31 13.70 -7.94
CA ARG A 61 2.86 15.10 -7.98
C ARG A 61 3.38 15.91 -6.80
N VAL A 62 3.25 15.40 -5.57
CA VAL A 62 3.78 16.07 -4.37
C VAL A 62 5.27 16.33 -4.47
N VAL A 63 6.05 15.34 -4.92
CA VAL A 63 7.51 15.49 -5.06
C VAL A 63 7.85 16.47 -6.17
N THR A 64 7.20 16.39 -7.32
CA THR A 64 7.43 17.30 -8.44
C THR A 64 7.12 18.74 -8.05
N THR A 65 5.94 19.01 -7.48
CA THR A 65 5.57 20.37 -7.04
C THR A 65 6.51 20.91 -5.97
N PHE A 66 6.98 20.06 -5.05
CA PHE A 66 8.00 20.45 -4.06
C PHE A 66 9.31 20.85 -4.74
N LEU A 67 9.81 20.04 -5.69
CA LEU A 67 11.07 20.32 -6.36
C LEU A 67 10.98 21.52 -7.31
N GLU A 68 9.87 21.69 -8.01
CA GLU A 68 9.64 22.87 -8.86
C GLU A 68 9.64 24.17 -8.04
N GLN A 69 9.06 24.15 -6.84
CA GLN A 69 8.98 25.35 -6.01
C GLN A 69 10.31 25.72 -5.35
N PHE A 70 11.05 24.75 -4.81
CA PHE A 70 12.23 25.02 -3.98
C PHE A 70 13.56 24.74 -4.68
N PHE A 71 13.53 23.93 -5.74
CA PHE A 71 14.71 23.46 -6.47
C PHE A 71 14.54 23.59 -7.98
N ALA A 72 13.81 24.61 -8.46
CA ALA A 72 13.48 24.82 -9.87
C ALA A 72 14.68 24.61 -10.83
N LYS A 73 15.84 25.19 -10.49
CA LYS A 73 17.09 25.04 -11.26
C LYS A 73 17.47 23.57 -11.50
N TYR A 74 17.24 22.68 -10.52
CA TYR A 74 17.70 21.29 -10.56
C TYR A 74 16.70 20.32 -11.19
N VAL A 75 15.45 20.74 -11.40
CA VAL A 75 14.43 19.97 -12.15
C VAL A 75 14.16 20.53 -13.53
N ASP A 76 14.82 21.63 -13.87
CA ASP A 76 14.82 22.21 -15.19
C ASP A 76 15.44 21.24 -16.23
N TYR A 77 14.84 21.21 -17.41
CA TYR A 77 15.26 20.30 -18.47
C TYR A 77 16.64 20.66 -19.02
N ASP A 78 16.90 21.95 -19.24
CA ASP A 78 18.18 22.42 -19.78
C ASP A 78 19.30 22.20 -18.79
N PHE A 79 19.06 22.41 -17.48
CA PHE A 79 20.05 22.08 -16.45
C PHE A 79 20.45 20.60 -16.50
N THR A 80 19.48 19.70 -16.60
CA THR A 80 19.74 18.26 -16.62
C THR A 80 20.48 17.84 -17.88
N ALA A 81 20.11 18.39 -19.04
CA ALA A 81 20.80 18.14 -20.31
C ALA A 81 22.26 18.61 -20.27
N ASN A 82 22.49 19.83 -19.81
CA ASN A 82 23.83 20.40 -19.68
C ASN A 82 24.72 19.59 -18.72
N LEU A 83 24.15 19.08 -17.62
CA LEU A 83 24.89 18.23 -16.69
C LEU A 83 25.34 16.92 -17.35
N GLU A 84 24.49 16.31 -18.17
CA GLU A 84 24.85 15.10 -18.91
C GLU A 84 25.95 15.37 -19.95
N GLU A 85 25.91 16.53 -20.62
CA GLU A 85 26.99 16.97 -21.52
C GLU A 85 28.31 17.23 -20.77
N GLU A 86 28.26 17.83 -19.60
CA GLU A 86 29.43 18.04 -18.75
C GLU A 86 30.06 16.71 -18.32
N LEU A 87 29.23 15.71 -17.98
CA LEU A 87 29.70 14.36 -17.65
C LEU A 87 30.35 13.66 -18.86
N ASP A 88 29.81 13.84 -20.06
CA ASP A 88 30.43 13.33 -21.29
C ASP A 88 31.78 14.04 -21.57
N ALA A 89 31.88 15.35 -21.35
CA ALA A 89 33.11 16.11 -21.49
C ALA A 89 34.18 15.69 -20.45
N ILE A 90 33.77 15.33 -19.23
CA ILE A 90 34.64 14.72 -18.22
C ILE A 90 35.15 13.34 -18.70
N ALA A 91 34.27 12.51 -19.25
CA ALA A 91 34.63 11.19 -19.77
C ALA A 91 35.63 11.29 -20.94
N ALA A 92 35.50 12.32 -21.78
CA ALA A 92 36.44 12.64 -22.86
C ALA A 92 37.75 13.31 -22.38
N GLY A 93 37.85 13.67 -21.10
CA GLY A 93 39.03 14.32 -20.52
C GLY A 93 39.15 15.82 -20.81
N HIS A 94 38.08 16.45 -21.30
CA HIS A 94 38.05 17.89 -21.59
C HIS A 94 37.78 18.73 -20.33
N VAL A 95 37.16 18.15 -19.31
CA VAL A 95 36.80 18.82 -18.06
C VAL A 95 37.41 18.10 -16.85
N ALA A 96 37.96 18.87 -15.92
CA ALA A 96 38.47 18.33 -14.66
C ALA A 96 37.33 18.00 -13.70
N TRP A 97 37.04 16.70 -13.51
CA TRP A 97 35.90 16.22 -12.71
C TRP A 97 35.82 16.80 -11.29
N LYS A 98 36.97 17.06 -10.64
CA LYS A 98 37.01 17.65 -9.29
C LYS A 98 36.47 19.07 -9.26
N GLU A 99 36.75 19.83 -10.32
CA GLU A 99 36.32 21.22 -10.41
C GLU A 99 34.83 21.28 -10.73
N ALA A 100 34.35 20.47 -11.68
CA ALA A 100 32.93 20.29 -11.96
C ALA A 100 32.12 19.94 -10.69
N LEU A 101 32.57 18.94 -9.92
CA LEU A 101 31.93 18.57 -8.65
C LEU A 101 31.95 19.71 -7.62
N ARG A 102 33.04 20.47 -7.55
CA ARG A 102 33.17 21.60 -6.62
C ARG A 102 32.18 22.70 -6.96
N LEU A 103 32.06 23.06 -8.24
CA LEU A 103 31.14 24.08 -8.73
C LEU A 103 29.68 23.67 -8.49
N PHE A 104 29.32 22.43 -8.84
CA PHE A 104 27.99 21.87 -8.55
C PHE A 104 27.68 21.93 -7.05
N TRP A 105 28.61 21.46 -6.20
CA TRP A 105 28.38 21.35 -4.77
C TRP A 105 28.20 22.70 -4.07
N VAL A 106 28.95 23.73 -4.47
CA VAL A 106 28.84 25.08 -3.89
C VAL A 106 27.43 25.64 -4.09
N ASP A 107 26.91 25.56 -5.31
CA ASP A 107 25.57 26.05 -5.64
C ASP A 107 24.47 25.18 -5.00
N PHE A 108 24.61 23.86 -5.05
CA PHE A 108 23.61 22.94 -4.51
C PHE A 108 23.53 23.01 -2.98
N SER A 109 24.68 23.04 -2.30
CA SER A 109 24.71 23.17 -0.85
C SER A 109 24.07 24.47 -0.39
N LYS A 110 24.29 25.57 -1.11
CA LYS A 110 23.65 26.86 -0.80
C LYS A 110 22.11 26.76 -0.94
N ALA A 111 21.62 26.21 -2.05
CA ALA A 111 20.18 26.01 -2.25
C ALA A 111 19.54 25.15 -1.15
N VAL A 112 20.25 24.12 -0.67
CA VAL A 112 19.78 23.28 0.45
C VAL A 112 19.75 24.05 1.76
N GLU A 113 20.76 24.87 2.07
CA GLU A 113 20.76 25.70 3.28
C GLU A 113 19.65 26.75 3.25
N ASP A 114 19.40 27.38 2.11
CA ASP A 114 18.30 28.33 1.94
C ASP A 114 16.94 27.65 2.17
N THR A 115 16.77 26.42 1.66
CA THR A 115 15.53 25.65 1.83
C THR A 115 15.34 25.12 3.25
N LYS A 116 16.43 24.79 3.97
CA LYS A 116 16.37 24.33 5.37
C LYS A 116 15.79 25.38 6.32
N GLY A 117 15.88 26.66 5.97
CA GLY A 117 15.30 27.74 6.75
C GLY A 117 13.76 27.74 6.76
N LEU A 118 13.14 27.02 5.82
CA LEU A 118 11.69 26.96 5.71
C LEU A 118 11.08 26.04 6.76
N THR A 119 9.96 26.49 7.31
CA THR A 119 9.17 25.66 8.21
C THR A 119 8.38 24.61 7.43
N ILE A 120 8.16 23.45 8.05
CA ILE A 120 7.34 22.38 7.46
C ILE A 120 5.93 22.90 7.11
N THR A 121 5.41 23.85 7.90
CA THR A 121 4.11 24.48 7.68
C THR A 121 4.06 25.27 6.39
N GLU A 122 5.05 26.14 6.13
CA GLU A 122 5.11 26.93 4.89
C GLU A 122 5.16 26.02 3.66
N VAL A 123 6.00 24.98 3.71
CA VAL A 123 6.08 23.99 2.63
C VAL A 123 4.73 23.33 2.38
N LEU A 124 4.02 22.92 3.43
CA LEU A 124 2.72 22.28 3.30
C LEU A 124 1.63 23.22 2.79
N ASP A 125 1.61 24.46 3.24
CA ASP A 125 0.63 25.45 2.78
C ASP A 125 0.82 25.75 1.29
N HIS A 126 2.08 25.81 0.83
CA HIS A 126 2.39 25.93 -0.59
C HIS A 126 1.93 24.70 -1.39
N LEU A 127 2.27 23.50 -0.94
CA LEU A 127 1.86 22.26 -1.61
C LEU A 127 0.33 22.10 -1.64
N ASP A 128 -0.37 22.45 -0.55
CA ASP A 128 -1.83 22.38 -0.46
C ASP A 128 -2.52 23.39 -1.39
N LYS A 129 -1.88 24.55 -1.63
CA LYS A 129 -2.37 25.55 -2.58
C LYS A 129 -2.24 25.05 -4.02
N GLU A 130 -1.05 24.59 -4.42
CA GLU A 130 -0.76 24.15 -5.79
C GLU A 130 -1.47 22.85 -6.16
N LEU A 131 -1.50 21.87 -5.25
CA LEU A 131 -2.16 20.59 -5.49
C LEU A 131 -3.65 20.61 -5.12
N GLY A 132 -4.13 21.71 -4.57
CA GLY A 132 -5.52 21.92 -4.18
C GLY A 132 -6.53 21.58 -5.27
N PRO A 133 -6.38 22.12 -6.50
CA PRO A 133 -7.29 21.81 -7.60
C PRO A 133 -7.27 20.34 -8.03
N HIS A 134 -6.14 19.65 -7.85
CA HIS A 134 -6.00 18.24 -8.18
C HIS A 134 -6.68 17.33 -7.15
N PHE A 135 -6.51 17.62 -5.85
CA PHE A 135 -7.13 16.83 -4.77
C PHE A 135 -8.60 17.18 -4.52
N PHE A 136 -8.99 18.40 -4.84
CA PHE A 136 -10.32 18.95 -4.58
C PHE A 136 -10.90 19.58 -5.85
N PRO A 137 -11.20 18.78 -6.89
CA PRO A 137 -11.83 19.29 -8.10
C PRO A 137 -13.21 19.89 -7.76
N PRO A 138 -13.67 20.90 -8.52
CA PRO A 138 -14.97 21.53 -8.29
C PRO A 138 -16.08 20.50 -8.43
N ARG A 139 -17.00 20.46 -7.46
CA ARG A 139 -18.17 19.57 -7.50
C ARG A 139 -19.28 20.19 -8.34
N GLU A 140 -19.99 19.36 -9.10
CA GLU A 140 -21.19 19.78 -9.85
C GLU A 140 -22.28 20.37 -8.93
N ASP A 141 -22.34 19.90 -7.68
CA ASP A 141 -23.26 20.36 -6.65
C ASP A 141 -23.00 21.80 -6.12
N GLY A 142 -21.93 22.47 -6.60
CA GLY A 142 -21.55 23.83 -6.16
C GLY A 142 -21.05 23.95 -4.71
N LYS A 143 -20.97 22.84 -3.97
CA LYS A 143 -20.42 22.79 -2.61
C LYS A 143 -18.90 22.86 -2.62
N ASP A 144 -18.31 23.46 -1.58
CA ASP A 144 -16.85 23.53 -1.42
C ASP A 144 -16.25 22.11 -1.37
N PRO A 145 -15.40 21.73 -2.34
CA PRO A 145 -14.82 20.39 -2.40
C PRO A 145 -13.88 20.10 -1.21
N ARG A 146 -13.42 21.13 -0.50
CA ARG A 146 -12.57 21.01 0.70
C ARG A 146 -13.37 20.88 1.99
N GLN A 147 -14.70 20.97 1.95
CA GLN A 147 -15.52 20.78 3.15
C GLN A 147 -15.43 19.32 3.61
N CYS A 148 -15.11 19.12 4.89
CA CYS A 148 -14.96 17.79 5.48
C CYS A 148 -16.33 17.09 5.56
N PRO A 149 -16.49 15.89 4.96
CA PRO A 149 -17.77 15.18 4.96
C PRO A 149 -18.17 14.66 6.34
N ALA A 150 -17.20 14.43 7.24
CA ALA A 150 -17.47 13.85 8.56
C ALA A 150 -17.96 14.86 9.61
N CYS A 151 -17.60 16.15 9.48
CA CYS A 151 -17.97 17.16 10.47
C CYS A 151 -18.67 18.39 9.89
N GLY A 152 -18.72 18.56 8.56
CA GLY A 152 -19.37 19.69 7.89
C GLY A 152 -18.71 21.07 8.09
N GLU A 153 -17.95 21.27 9.17
CA GLU A 153 -17.36 22.57 9.52
C GLU A 153 -15.85 22.65 9.28
N GLY A 154 -15.16 21.51 9.25
CA GLY A 154 -13.72 21.44 9.06
C GLY A 154 -13.31 21.51 7.58
N ARG A 155 -12.11 22.03 7.32
CA ARG A 155 -11.50 22.07 5.98
C ARG A 155 -10.51 20.92 5.81
N LEU A 156 -10.54 20.27 4.66
CA LEU A 156 -9.57 19.25 4.26
C LEU A 156 -8.31 19.93 3.72
N SER A 157 -7.15 19.51 4.23
CA SER A 157 -5.84 19.96 3.78
C SER A 157 -4.82 18.82 3.73
N LEU A 158 -3.77 19.02 2.94
CA LEU A 158 -2.62 18.14 2.87
C LEU A 158 -1.84 18.15 4.20
N LYS A 159 -1.59 16.96 4.76
CA LYS A 159 -0.82 16.75 5.99
C LYS A 159 0.25 15.68 5.78
N LEU A 160 1.29 15.72 6.60
CA LEU A 160 2.35 14.70 6.64
C LEU A 160 2.20 13.81 7.87
N GLY A 161 2.36 12.50 7.67
CA GLY A 161 2.36 11.51 8.74
C GLY A 161 3.49 10.49 8.58
N LYS A 162 3.58 9.56 9.52
CA LYS A 162 4.58 8.48 9.52
C LYS A 162 4.56 7.62 8.25
N PHE A 163 3.39 7.51 7.62
CA PHE A 163 3.16 6.68 6.44
C PHE A 163 3.15 7.48 5.12
N GLY A 164 3.59 8.74 5.16
CA GLY A 164 3.58 9.65 4.00
C GLY A 164 2.54 10.76 4.15
N ALA A 165 2.33 11.50 3.05
CA ALA A 165 1.32 12.53 2.99
C ALA A 165 -0.09 11.92 2.98
N PHE A 166 -1.05 12.61 3.59
CA PHE A 166 -2.47 12.26 3.59
C PHE A 166 -3.33 13.53 3.62
N ILE A 167 -4.60 13.43 3.25
CA ILE A 167 -5.57 14.52 3.40
C ILE A 167 -6.22 14.40 4.78
N GLY A 168 -6.29 15.48 5.55
CA GLY A 168 -6.87 15.46 6.90
C GLY A 168 -7.71 16.69 7.21
N CYS A 169 -8.65 16.53 8.14
CA CYS A 169 -9.47 17.64 8.64
C CYS A 169 -8.66 18.63 9.49
N SER A 170 -8.93 19.93 9.34
CA SER A 170 -8.32 21.00 10.14
C SER A 170 -8.71 20.94 11.61
N ARG A 171 -9.90 20.45 11.94
CA ARG A 171 -10.45 20.35 13.32
C ARG A 171 -9.92 19.17 14.14
N TYR A 172 -8.74 18.66 13.85
CA TYR A 172 -8.12 17.65 14.72
C TYR A 172 -7.72 18.32 16.04
N PRO A 173 -8.00 17.74 17.23
CA PRO A 173 -8.40 16.35 17.49
C PRO A 173 -9.91 16.02 17.46
N ASP A 174 -10.78 17.03 17.39
CA ASP A 174 -12.24 16.89 17.47
C ASP A 174 -12.82 16.10 16.28
N CYS A 175 -12.25 16.31 15.09
CA CYS A 175 -12.55 15.53 13.90
C CYS A 175 -11.30 14.77 13.43
N ARG A 176 -11.40 13.43 13.38
CA ARG A 176 -10.30 12.53 12.99
C ARG A 176 -10.41 12.01 11.55
N HIS A 177 -11.15 12.72 10.71
CA HIS A 177 -11.30 12.35 9.30
C HIS A 177 -9.96 12.48 8.57
N THR A 178 -9.55 11.39 7.93
CA THR A 178 -8.33 11.30 7.13
C THR A 178 -8.60 10.48 5.87
N GLN A 179 -8.07 10.91 4.74
CA GLN A 179 -8.14 10.22 3.47
C GLN A 179 -6.72 10.02 2.93
N LYS A 180 -6.44 8.85 2.35
CA LYS A 180 -5.17 8.61 1.67
C LYS A 180 -5.07 9.48 0.41
N LEU A 181 -3.85 9.78 -0.02
CA LEU A 181 -3.62 10.70 -1.14
C LEU A 181 -4.11 10.20 -2.50
N GLU A 182 -4.59 8.96 -2.62
CA GLU A 182 -5.04 8.36 -3.88
C GLU A 182 -6.26 9.12 -4.45
N VAL A 183 -6.04 9.90 -5.50
CA VAL A 183 -7.11 10.52 -6.29
C VAL A 183 -7.61 9.51 -7.33
N ARG A 184 -8.91 9.19 -7.26
CA ARG A 184 -9.63 8.48 -8.33
C ARG A 184 -9.55 9.31 -9.61
N ILE A 185 -9.00 8.74 -10.68
CA ILE A 185 -9.01 9.38 -12.00
C ILE A 185 -10.36 9.10 -12.65
N GLU A 186 -11.05 10.15 -13.08
CA GLU A 186 -12.26 10.04 -13.89
C GLU A 186 -11.98 9.19 -15.14
N GLY A 187 -12.70 8.08 -15.28
CA GLY A 187 -12.56 7.12 -16.38
C GLY A 187 -11.97 5.75 -16.00
N GLU A 188 -11.57 5.55 -14.74
CA GLU A 188 -11.34 4.21 -14.18
C GLU A 188 -12.63 3.72 -13.50
N GLU A 189 -13.39 2.89 -14.21
CA GLU A 189 -14.37 2.02 -13.57
C GLU A 189 -13.60 0.99 -12.74
N ASP A 190 -13.38 1.28 -11.46
CA ASP A 190 -13.19 0.20 -10.51
C ASP A 190 -14.52 -0.55 -10.37
N GLU A 191 -14.49 -1.87 -10.52
CA GLU A 191 -15.63 -2.79 -10.33
C GLU A 191 -16.22 -2.77 -8.90
N ASP A 192 -15.83 -1.84 -8.02
CA ASP A 192 -16.47 -1.72 -6.71
C ASP A 192 -16.33 -0.32 -6.06
N PRO A 193 -17.29 0.61 -6.30
CA PRO A 193 -17.32 1.92 -5.67
C PRO A 193 -17.42 1.86 -4.12
N THR A 194 -17.75 0.70 -3.54
CA THR A 194 -17.92 0.53 -2.08
C THR A 194 -16.61 0.39 -1.31
N ALA A 195 -15.50 0.00 -1.95
CA ALA A 195 -14.22 -0.25 -1.29
C ALA A 195 -13.53 1.01 -0.74
N ALA A 196 -13.85 2.19 -1.26
CA ALA A 196 -13.39 3.49 -0.78
C ALA A 196 -14.28 4.05 0.34
N ALA A 197 -15.60 3.83 0.29
CA ALA A 197 -16.52 4.24 1.35
C ALA A 197 -16.26 3.49 2.67
N LEU A 198 -16.00 2.18 2.58
CA LEU A 198 -15.68 1.31 3.73
C LEU A 198 -14.33 1.61 4.40
N ALA A 199 -13.47 2.44 3.79
CA ALA A 199 -12.20 2.82 4.38
C ALA A 199 -12.36 3.88 5.48
N ASN A 200 -13.43 4.68 5.43
CA ASN A 200 -13.60 5.86 6.29
C ASN A 200 -14.71 5.71 7.33
N GLU A 201 -15.81 5.00 7.03
CA GLU A 201 -16.90 4.78 7.98
C GLU A 201 -17.39 3.32 7.97
N PRO A 202 -17.71 2.72 9.14
CA PRO A 202 -18.37 1.42 9.20
C PRO A 202 -19.69 1.46 8.43
N LYS A 203 -19.88 0.61 7.44
CA LYS A 203 -21.20 0.42 6.81
C LYS A 203 -22.06 -0.33 7.82
N ILE A 204 -23.02 0.35 8.44
CA ILE A 204 -23.96 -0.27 9.38
C ILE A 204 -24.90 -1.18 8.57
N LEU A 205 -24.89 -2.48 8.87
CA LEU A 205 -25.73 -3.47 8.19
C LEU A 205 -27.10 -3.62 8.87
N GLY A 206 -27.18 -3.27 10.15
CA GLY A 206 -28.42 -3.31 10.93
C GLY A 206 -28.17 -3.68 12.40
N THR A 207 -29.23 -4.09 13.09
CA THR A 207 -29.19 -4.57 14.47
C THR A 207 -29.44 -6.08 14.52
N HIS A 208 -28.68 -6.78 15.35
CA HIS A 208 -28.84 -8.21 15.55
C HIS A 208 -30.19 -8.51 16.24
N PRO A 209 -31.07 -9.35 15.68
CA PRO A 209 -32.43 -9.54 16.18
C PRO A 209 -32.48 -10.09 17.61
N GLU A 210 -31.62 -11.04 17.97
CA GLU A 210 -31.63 -11.63 19.31
C GLU A 210 -30.97 -10.76 20.39
N THR A 211 -30.04 -9.88 20.01
CA THR A 211 -29.19 -9.18 20.98
C THR A 211 -29.33 -7.67 20.96
N GLY A 212 -30.04 -7.12 19.98
CA GLY A 212 -30.22 -5.67 19.79
C GLY A 212 -28.95 -4.91 19.40
N ARG A 213 -27.83 -5.61 19.17
CA ARG A 213 -26.51 -5.00 18.98
C ARG A 213 -26.28 -4.61 17.52
N THR A 214 -25.59 -3.51 17.30
CA THR A 214 -25.24 -3.03 15.96
C THR A 214 -24.24 -3.97 15.28
N VAL A 215 -24.54 -4.35 14.04
CA VAL A 215 -23.66 -5.11 13.15
C VAL A 215 -23.15 -4.16 12.07
N SER A 216 -21.83 -4.12 11.88
CA SER A 216 -21.18 -3.26 10.91
C SER A 216 -20.15 -3.99 10.06
N LEU A 217 -20.01 -3.56 8.81
CA LEU A 217 -18.96 -3.96 7.89
C LEU A 217 -17.84 -2.90 7.89
N ARG A 218 -16.60 -3.34 8.08
CA ARG A 218 -15.42 -2.48 8.26
C ARG A 218 -14.24 -2.98 7.44
N LYS A 219 -13.28 -2.09 7.15
CA LYS A 219 -12.01 -2.44 6.48
C LYS A 219 -10.87 -2.51 7.50
N GLY A 220 -10.12 -3.61 7.51
CA GLY A 220 -8.97 -3.82 8.40
C GLY A 220 -7.67 -4.12 7.64
N PRO A 221 -6.53 -4.27 8.35
CA PRO A 221 -5.23 -4.57 7.73
C PRO A 221 -5.20 -5.92 6.98
N TYR A 222 -6.14 -6.82 7.27
CA TYR A 222 -6.23 -8.15 6.67
C TYR A 222 -7.40 -8.29 5.68
N GLY A 223 -8.06 -7.19 5.31
CA GLY A 223 -9.23 -7.17 4.42
C GLY A 223 -10.52 -6.71 5.10
N PRO A 224 -11.65 -6.74 4.37
CA PRO A 224 -12.96 -6.42 4.93
C PRO A 224 -13.41 -7.46 5.96
N TYR A 225 -14.07 -7.01 7.03
CA TYR A 225 -14.58 -7.84 8.12
C TYR A 225 -15.89 -7.30 8.67
N VAL A 226 -16.74 -8.20 9.17
CA VAL A 226 -17.95 -7.87 9.92
C VAL A 226 -17.65 -7.85 11.42
N GLN A 227 -18.31 -6.96 12.15
CA GLN A 227 -18.20 -6.81 13.59
C GLN A 227 -19.59 -6.61 14.20
N ILE A 228 -19.82 -7.26 15.35
CA ILE A 228 -20.93 -6.91 16.26
C ILE A 228 -20.37 -6.15 17.45
N ASP A 229 -20.99 -5.02 17.78
CA ASP A 229 -20.55 -4.19 18.89
C ASP A 229 -20.79 -4.86 20.25
N LEU A 230 -20.06 -4.39 21.25
CA LEU A 230 -20.22 -4.89 22.62
C LEU A 230 -21.55 -4.41 23.22
N PRO A 231 -22.13 -5.16 24.16
CA PRO A 231 -23.27 -4.67 24.94
C PRO A 231 -22.95 -3.33 25.60
N PRO A 232 -23.93 -2.42 25.79
CA PRO A 232 -23.72 -1.12 26.42
C PRO A 232 -23.09 -1.20 27.83
N GLU A 233 -23.30 -2.31 28.52
CA GLU A 233 -22.79 -2.58 29.87
C GLU A 233 -21.31 -2.99 29.88
N HIS A 234 -20.78 -3.40 28.72
CA HIS A 234 -19.39 -3.84 28.54
C HIS A 234 -18.57 -2.73 27.88
N THR A 235 -18.05 -1.81 28.70
CA THR A 235 -17.20 -0.68 28.27
C THR A 235 -15.71 -0.89 28.57
N ASP A 236 -15.34 -2.02 29.19
CA ASP A 236 -13.97 -2.32 29.55
C ASP A 236 -13.09 -2.59 28.32
N LYS A 237 -11.88 -2.02 28.28
CA LYS A 237 -10.90 -2.22 27.19
C LYS A 237 -10.47 -3.68 26.96
N LYS A 238 -10.76 -4.58 27.90
CA LYS A 238 -10.47 -6.01 27.78
C LYS A 238 -11.51 -6.76 26.96
N ASP A 239 -12.73 -6.23 26.88
CA ASP A 239 -13.80 -6.82 26.10
C ASP A 239 -13.55 -6.52 24.63
N LYS A 240 -13.52 -7.57 23.81
CA LYS A 240 -13.27 -7.47 22.37
C LYS A 240 -14.55 -7.83 21.63
N PRO A 241 -15.05 -6.96 20.75
CA PRO A 241 -16.22 -7.29 19.94
C PRO A 241 -15.92 -8.49 19.05
N LYS A 242 -16.92 -9.33 18.79
CA LYS A 242 -16.77 -10.48 17.89
C LYS A 242 -16.62 -9.97 16.46
N ARG A 243 -15.63 -10.50 15.75
CA ARG A 243 -15.27 -10.08 14.39
C ARG A 243 -15.05 -11.30 13.52
N GLN A 244 -15.43 -11.20 12.25
CA GLN A 244 -15.17 -12.23 11.26
C GLN A 244 -14.76 -11.60 9.93
N GLY A 245 -13.64 -12.07 9.34
CA GLY A 245 -13.19 -11.64 8.02
C GLY A 245 -14.06 -12.24 6.91
N LEU A 246 -14.24 -11.49 5.82
CA LEU A 246 -14.97 -11.97 4.65
C LEU A 246 -14.13 -13.01 3.88
N PRO A 247 -14.77 -14.04 3.28
CA PRO A 247 -14.11 -14.95 2.36
C PRO A 247 -13.56 -14.24 1.12
N LYS A 248 -12.53 -14.83 0.50
CA LYS A 248 -12.00 -14.34 -0.78
C LYS A 248 -13.05 -14.54 -1.88
N GLY A 249 -13.38 -13.46 -2.59
CA GLY A 249 -14.35 -13.47 -3.70
C GLY A 249 -15.76 -12.97 -3.34
N VAL A 250 -16.04 -12.70 -2.06
CA VAL A 250 -17.27 -12.03 -1.66
C VAL A 250 -17.08 -10.52 -1.81
N ASN A 251 -17.92 -9.88 -2.62
CA ASN A 251 -17.94 -8.43 -2.77
C ASN A 251 -18.54 -7.79 -1.50
N ALA A 252 -17.90 -6.71 -1.01
CA ALA A 252 -18.32 -6.02 0.20
C ALA A 252 -19.65 -5.26 0.03
N ALA A 253 -20.03 -4.91 -1.20
CA ALA A 253 -21.28 -4.26 -1.53
C ALA A 253 -22.49 -5.16 -1.24
N ASP A 254 -22.37 -6.44 -1.57
CA ASP A 254 -23.46 -7.44 -1.55
C ASP A 254 -23.70 -8.05 -0.16
N VAL A 255 -22.89 -7.68 0.84
CA VAL A 255 -23.01 -8.22 2.20
C VAL A 255 -24.23 -7.61 2.88
N THR A 256 -25.23 -8.45 3.14
CA THR A 256 -26.44 -8.12 3.90
C THR A 256 -26.27 -8.46 5.39
N LEU A 257 -27.23 -8.03 6.22
CA LEU A 257 -27.26 -8.36 7.65
C LEU A 257 -27.26 -9.87 7.88
N ASP A 258 -28.05 -10.63 7.12
CA ASP A 258 -28.16 -12.09 7.29
C ASP A 258 -26.83 -12.81 7.02
N VAL A 259 -26.12 -12.41 5.96
CA VAL A 259 -24.79 -12.94 5.64
C VAL A 259 -23.79 -12.59 6.76
N ALA A 260 -23.85 -11.36 7.28
CA ALA A 260 -22.98 -10.93 8.36
C ALA A 260 -23.24 -11.71 9.67
N LEU A 261 -24.50 -12.00 9.99
CA LEU A 261 -24.87 -12.83 11.15
C LEU A 261 -24.36 -14.26 10.98
N GLY A 262 -24.51 -14.85 9.79
CA GLY A 262 -23.95 -16.17 9.48
C GLY A 262 -22.43 -16.24 9.65
N LEU A 263 -21.71 -15.21 9.20
CA LEU A 263 -20.26 -15.10 9.40
C LEU A 263 -19.90 -14.93 10.89
N LEU A 264 -20.63 -14.09 11.62
CA LEU A 264 -20.41 -13.86 13.05
C LEU A 264 -20.76 -15.08 13.90
N ALA A 265 -21.54 -16.03 13.41
CA ALA A 265 -21.83 -17.29 14.09
C ALA A 265 -20.65 -18.27 14.06
N LEU A 266 -19.64 -18.04 13.22
CA LEU A 266 -18.47 -18.93 13.13
C LEU A 266 -17.62 -18.92 14.42
N PRO A 267 -16.90 -20.02 14.73
CA PRO A 267 -16.92 -21.31 14.02
C PRO A 267 -18.23 -22.08 14.22
N ARG A 268 -18.75 -22.67 13.15
CA ARG A 268 -20.01 -23.45 13.16
C ARG A 268 -19.71 -24.93 13.36
N ASP A 269 -20.45 -25.57 14.24
CA ASP A 269 -20.41 -27.02 14.41
C ASP A 269 -21.28 -27.68 13.31
N VAL A 270 -20.66 -28.55 12.50
CA VAL A 270 -21.33 -29.26 11.39
C VAL A 270 -21.93 -30.58 11.88
N GLY A 271 -21.25 -31.27 12.81
CA GLY A 271 -21.69 -32.52 13.42
C GLY A 271 -20.52 -33.44 13.79
N GLU A 272 -20.83 -34.57 14.43
CA GLU A 272 -19.85 -35.59 14.79
C GLU A 272 -19.48 -36.46 13.58
N HIS A 273 -18.19 -36.67 13.35
CA HIS A 273 -17.74 -37.52 12.25
C HIS A 273 -18.13 -38.99 12.51
N PRO A 274 -18.76 -39.69 11.55
CA PRO A 274 -19.34 -41.02 11.78
C PRO A 274 -18.33 -42.09 12.21
N GLU A 275 -17.09 -42.03 11.71
CA GLU A 275 -16.05 -43.00 12.06
C GLU A 275 -15.26 -42.69 13.33
N THR A 276 -15.11 -41.41 13.69
CA THR A 276 -14.20 -40.99 14.77
C THR A 276 -14.92 -40.43 15.98
N GLY A 277 -16.23 -40.15 15.88
CA GLY A 277 -17.04 -39.52 16.92
C GLY A 277 -16.62 -38.08 17.27
N LYS A 278 -15.64 -37.51 16.57
CA LYS A 278 -15.11 -36.16 16.86
C LYS A 278 -15.84 -35.09 16.05
N MET A 279 -16.06 -33.94 16.68
CA MET A 279 -16.76 -32.81 16.07
C MET A 279 -16.01 -32.23 14.86
N ILE A 280 -16.77 -31.98 13.80
CA ILE A 280 -16.33 -31.23 12.62
C ILE A 280 -16.78 -29.78 12.77
N GLN A 281 -15.84 -28.84 12.69
CA GLN A 281 -16.11 -27.39 12.76
C GLN A 281 -15.80 -26.71 11.43
N ALA A 282 -16.71 -25.89 10.95
CA ALA A 282 -16.54 -25.03 9.79
C ALA A 282 -16.10 -23.62 10.22
N GLY A 283 -15.10 -23.06 9.54
CA GLY A 283 -14.59 -21.72 9.83
C GLY A 283 -13.87 -21.07 8.65
N ILE A 284 -13.40 -19.83 8.86
CA ILE A 284 -12.64 -19.07 7.86
C ILE A 284 -11.29 -18.71 8.45
N GLY A 285 -10.23 -19.05 7.73
CA GLY A 285 -8.84 -18.76 8.09
C GLY A 285 -8.11 -17.93 7.04
N ARG A 286 -6.80 -17.74 7.23
CA ARG A 286 -5.97 -16.92 6.33
C ARG A 286 -5.95 -17.40 4.87
N PHE A 287 -6.22 -18.67 4.64
CA PHE A 287 -6.19 -19.31 3.33
C PHE A 287 -7.59 -19.53 2.73
N GLY A 288 -8.65 -19.07 3.40
CA GLY A 288 -10.04 -19.26 2.98
C GLY A 288 -10.84 -20.15 3.94
N PRO A 289 -12.05 -20.57 3.51
CA PRO A 289 -12.93 -21.45 4.29
C PRO A 289 -12.30 -22.83 4.52
N TYR A 290 -12.51 -23.40 5.69
CA TYR A 290 -11.96 -24.69 6.09
C TYR A 290 -12.92 -25.49 6.99
N LEU A 291 -12.70 -26.81 7.00
CA LEU A 291 -13.24 -27.75 7.97
C LEU A 291 -12.11 -28.17 8.92
N LYS A 292 -12.38 -28.17 10.22
CA LYS A 292 -11.49 -28.63 11.26
C LYS A 292 -12.05 -29.91 11.86
N HIS A 293 -11.24 -30.96 11.85
CA HIS A 293 -11.55 -32.25 12.45
C HIS A 293 -10.28 -32.80 13.09
N ASP A 294 -10.36 -33.16 14.38
CA ASP A 294 -9.24 -33.71 15.16
C ASP A 294 -7.91 -32.92 15.07
N GLY A 295 -8.00 -31.59 15.04
CA GLY A 295 -6.83 -30.70 14.90
C GLY A 295 -6.27 -30.60 13.47
N VAL A 296 -6.82 -31.34 12.51
CA VAL A 296 -6.51 -31.26 11.09
C VAL A 296 -7.44 -30.25 10.42
N PHE A 297 -6.85 -29.41 9.56
CA PHE A 297 -7.57 -28.41 8.78
C PHE A 297 -7.61 -28.84 7.31
N SER A 298 -8.82 -28.94 6.76
CA SER A 298 -9.08 -29.26 5.35
C SER A 298 -9.71 -28.05 4.69
N SER A 299 -9.11 -27.55 3.61
CA SER A 299 -9.67 -26.42 2.85
C SER A 299 -10.96 -26.83 2.15
N LEU A 300 -11.97 -25.97 2.22
CA LEU A 300 -13.23 -26.18 1.51
C LEU A 300 -13.05 -25.88 0.01
N PRO A 301 -13.55 -26.73 -0.91
CA PRO A 301 -13.60 -26.42 -2.34
C PRO A 301 -14.43 -25.17 -2.64
N LYS A 302 -14.23 -24.57 -3.83
CA LYS A 302 -14.94 -23.35 -4.23
C LYS A 302 -16.45 -23.55 -4.44
N ASP A 303 -16.85 -24.76 -4.81
CA ASP A 303 -18.25 -25.10 -5.13
C ASP A 303 -19.07 -25.41 -3.88
N ASP A 304 -18.41 -25.61 -2.73
CA ASP A 304 -19.06 -25.93 -1.47
C ASP A 304 -19.24 -24.66 -0.63
N ASP A 305 -20.48 -24.41 -0.18
CA ASP A 305 -20.79 -23.27 0.67
C ASP A 305 -20.58 -23.60 2.16
N LEU A 306 -19.77 -22.76 2.81
CA LEU A 306 -19.45 -22.85 4.23
C LEU A 306 -20.69 -22.79 5.14
N MET A 307 -21.71 -22.03 4.73
CA MET A 307 -22.93 -21.82 5.52
C MET A 307 -23.95 -22.94 5.38
N THR A 308 -23.80 -23.84 4.41
CA THR A 308 -24.81 -24.89 4.14
C THR A 308 -24.24 -26.29 4.05
N ILE A 309 -22.91 -26.45 4.13
CA ILE A 309 -22.28 -27.77 4.06
C ILE A 309 -22.84 -28.75 5.11
N GLY A 310 -23.38 -29.87 4.62
CA GLY A 310 -23.87 -30.97 5.44
C GLY A 310 -22.77 -31.94 5.87
N ILE A 311 -23.06 -32.74 6.88
CA ILE A 311 -22.13 -33.73 7.46
C ILE A 311 -21.54 -34.69 6.43
N ASN A 312 -22.36 -35.22 5.52
CA ASN A 312 -21.92 -36.17 4.50
C ASN A 312 -20.85 -35.55 3.58
N ARG A 313 -21.10 -34.32 3.11
CA ARG A 313 -20.15 -33.60 2.27
C ARG A 313 -18.89 -33.24 3.05
N ALA A 314 -19.02 -32.80 4.31
CA ALA A 314 -17.88 -32.48 5.16
C ALA A 314 -16.93 -33.68 5.37
N VAL A 315 -17.48 -34.88 5.58
CA VAL A 315 -16.70 -36.12 5.69
C VAL A 315 -15.95 -36.42 4.38
N THR A 316 -16.62 -36.31 3.22
CA THR A 316 -15.96 -36.52 1.92
C THR A 316 -14.79 -35.55 1.68
N VAL A 317 -14.97 -34.26 2.00
CA VAL A 317 -13.92 -33.24 1.85
C VAL A 317 -12.74 -33.53 2.77
N ILE A 318 -12.97 -34.00 3.99
CA ILE A 318 -11.92 -34.39 4.93
C ILE A 318 -11.15 -35.61 4.41
N ALA A 319 -11.85 -36.64 3.91
CA ALA A 319 -11.22 -37.83 3.34
C ALA A 319 -10.37 -37.50 2.11
N GLU A 320 -10.91 -36.75 1.15
CA GLU A 320 -10.16 -36.29 -0.05
C GLU A 320 -8.92 -35.47 0.32
N ALA A 321 -9.03 -34.62 1.35
CA ALA A 321 -7.91 -33.82 1.83
C ALA A 321 -6.82 -34.69 2.46
N ALA A 322 -7.19 -35.73 3.20
CA ALA A 322 -6.25 -36.70 3.77
C ALA A 322 -5.52 -37.48 2.66
N GLU A 323 -6.24 -37.95 1.64
CA GLU A 323 -5.66 -38.64 0.47
C GLU A 323 -4.69 -37.74 -0.31
N LYS A 324 -5.09 -36.49 -0.61
CA LYS A 324 -4.22 -35.51 -1.28
C LYS A 324 -2.97 -35.22 -0.46
N LYS A 325 -3.07 -35.18 0.87
CA LYS A 325 -1.93 -34.99 1.76
C LYS A 325 -1.00 -36.21 1.77
N ALA A 326 -1.55 -37.43 1.77
CA ALA A 326 -0.79 -38.68 1.66
C ALA A 326 -0.05 -38.79 0.31
N ALA A 327 -0.72 -38.47 -0.81
CA ALA A 327 -0.12 -38.45 -2.14
C ALA A 327 1.01 -37.41 -2.27
N ARG A 328 0.85 -36.23 -1.65
CA ARG A 328 1.91 -35.20 -1.56
C ARG A 328 3.09 -35.62 -0.68
N ALA A 329 2.86 -36.44 0.35
CA ALA A 329 3.93 -37.00 1.16
C ALA A 329 4.71 -38.10 0.41
N ALA A 330 4.02 -38.99 -0.31
CA ALA A 330 4.63 -40.04 -1.13
C ALA A 330 5.49 -39.47 -2.27
N SER A 331 5.01 -38.43 -2.96
CA SER A 331 5.75 -37.74 -4.03
C SER A 331 6.96 -36.92 -3.52
N LYS A 332 6.98 -36.50 -2.25
CA LYS A 332 8.17 -35.91 -1.61
C LYS A 332 9.18 -36.96 -1.17
N GLY A 333 8.75 -38.17 -0.83
CA GLY A 333 9.63 -39.31 -0.55
C GLY A 333 10.39 -39.79 -1.79
N ALA A 334 9.75 -39.76 -2.98
CA ALA A 334 10.36 -40.17 -4.25
C ALA A 334 11.39 -39.18 -4.84
N LYS A 335 11.60 -38.00 -4.23
CA LYS A 335 12.63 -37.02 -4.62
C LYS A 335 13.83 -36.96 -3.64
N GLY A 336 13.95 -37.95 -2.75
CA GLY A 336 15.01 -38.05 -1.74
C GLY A 336 16.36 -38.59 -2.22
N ASP A 337 16.42 -39.30 -3.35
CA ASP A 337 17.65 -39.96 -3.84
C ASP A 337 18.17 -39.34 -5.15
N ALA A 338 18.52 -38.06 -5.10
CA ALA A 338 19.37 -37.45 -6.12
C ALA A 338 20.25 -36.37 -5.47
N LYS A 339 21.29 -36.81 -4.76
CA LYS A 339 22.40 -35.97 -4.30
C LYS A 339 23.20 -35.52 -5.54
N PRO A 340 23.26 -34.22 -5.88
CA PRO A 340 24.21 -33.74 -6.88
C PRO A 340 25.63 -33.83 -6.31
N PRO A 341 26.66 -34.10 -7.15
CA PRO A 341 28.02 -34.27 -6.66
C PRO A 341 28.56 -32.97 -6.08
N ALA A 342 29.28 -33.10 -4.96
CA ALA A 342 29.95 -32.01 -4.28
C ALA A 342 30.99 -31.36 -5.21
N LYS A 343 30.79 -30.06 -5.52
CA LYS A 343 31.86 -29.22 -6.06
C LYS A 343 32.63 -28.55 -4.91
N ALA A 344 33.94 -28.63 -5.06
CA ALA A 344 35.01 -28.31 -4.13
C ALA A 344 34.85 -27.00 -3.32
N GLN A 345 35.31 -27.09 -2.07
CA GLN A 345 35.51 -26.00 -1.13
C GLN A 345 36.58 -25.03 -1.65
N ALA A 346 36.21 -23.76 -1.86
CA ALA A 346 37.15 -22.64 -1.94
C ALA A 346 37.17 -21.90 -0.60
N LYS A 347 38.38 -21.73 -0.08
CA LYS A 347 38.73 -21.32 1.29
C LYS A 347 38.17 -19.94 1.69
N ALA A 348 37.67 -19.88 2.92
CA ALA A 348 37.29 -18.66 3.62
C ALA A 348 38.51 -17.73 3.86
N LYS A 349 38.35 -16.43 3.61
CA LYS A 349 39.19 -15.37 4.21
C LYS A 349 38.52 -14.84 5.50
N PRO A 350 39.27 -14.52 6.57
CA PRO A 350 38.71 -14.27 7.89
C PRO A 350 38.13 -12.86 8.03
N LYS A 351 36.97 -12.77 8.69
CA LYS A 351 36.40 -11.51 9.19
C LYS A 351 37.18 -11.04 10.42
N THR A 352 37.73 -9.84 10.34
CA THR A 352 38.36 -9.11 11.43
C THR A 352 37.31 -8.65 12.46
N LYS A 353 37.55 -8.97 13.74
CA LYS A 353 36.77 -8.51 14.90
C LYS A 353 36.97 -7.00 15.13
N PRO A 354 35.92 -6.22 15.45
CA PRO A 354 36.10 -4.88 16.01
C PRO A 354 36.67 -4.99 17.43
N LYS A 355 37.82 -4.35 17.65
CA LYS A 355 38.48 -4.23 18.96
C LYS A 355 37.72 -3.27 19.87
N THR A 356 37.57 -3.70 21.11
CA THR A 356 37.16 -2.96 22.30
C THR A 356 37.94 -1.65 22.50
N LYS A 357 37.21 -0.56 22.82
CA LYS A 357 37.74 0.74 23.25
C LYS A 357 38.57 0.63 24.55
N PRO A 358 39.74 1.28 24.64
CA PRO A 358 40.45 1.43 25.91
C PRO A 358 39.83 2.54 26.78
N LYS A 359 39.76 2.28 28.09
CA LYS A 359 39.40 3.22 29.16
C LYS A 359 40.40 4.38 29.24
N LYS A 360 39.89 5.62 29.33
CA LYS A 360 40.63 6.82 29.75
C LYS A 360 41.03 6.69 31.23
N PRO A 361 42.29 6.97 31.63
CA PRO A 361 42.66 7.14 33.03
C PRO A 361 42.15 8.50 33.55
N GLY A 362 41.60 8.48 34.77
CA GLY A 362 41.08 9.66 35.46
C GLY A 362 42.19 10.62 35.89
N ALA A 363 42.00 11.91 35.57
CA ALA A 363 42.79 12.99 36.13
C ALA A 363 42.33 13.27 37.58
N LYS A 364 43.25 13.04 38.52
CA LYS A 364 43.10 13.43 39.93
C LYS A 364 43.01 14.95 40.05
N LYS A 365 41.94 15.43 40.70
CA LYS A 365 41.88 16.75 41.34
C LYS A 365 42.98 16.83 42.40
N LYS A 366 43.87 17.82 42.29
CA LYS A 366 44.57 18.41 43.44
C LYS A 366 43.76 19.63 43.91
N LYS A 367 43.20 19.55 45.12
CA LYS A 367 43.18 20.65 46.10
C LYS A 367 44.64 20.85 46.59
N ALA A 368 45.13 21.94 47.15
CA ALA A 368 44.65 23.25 47.57
C ALA A 368 45.93 24.10 47.78
N SER A 369 45.81 25.42 47.65
CA SER A 369 46.38 26.46 48.53
C SER A 369 46.14 27.84 47.95
#